data_AF-A0A9E2U8E8-F1
#
_entry.id   AF-A0A9E2U8E8-F1
#
_cell.length_a   1.000
_cell.length_b   1.000
_cell.length_c   1.000
_cell.angle_alpha   90.00
_cell.angle_beta   90.00
_cell.angle_gamma   90.00
#
_symmetry.space_group_name_H-M   'P 1'
#
loop_
_entity.id
_entity.type
_entity.pdbx_description
1 polymer ?
#
loop_
_entity_poly.entity_id
_entity_poly.type
_entity_poly.pdbx_seq_one_letter_code
_entity_poly.pdbx_strand_id
1 'polypeptide(L)'
;MTSSAAPRRMLSNSMHHLPAGSVAKQRTNPNRWIELTVGVRRQKDLPDLSALDSKRPAERTYMNREQLRDEYGSDPAAVDAIEKFATAHNLVVTKDERAAARMGLGGTVANLSAAFGVTLFDYTHPKLGEFHARTGPISVPAELGDAITGVFGFNNHRALRRLP
;
A
#
# COMPACT_ATOMS: atom_id res chain seq x y z
N MET A 1 3.24 -22.59 -23.71
CA MET A 1 3.41 -22.97 -22.28
C MET A 1 2.58 -22.01 -21.46
N THR A 2 1.37 -22.41 -21.10
CA THR A 2 0.43 -21.59 -20.34
C THR A 2 0.92 -21.54 -18.89
N SER A 3 1.54 -20.44 -18.49
CA SER A 3 1.92 -20.22 -17.08
C SER A 3 0.66 -20.29 -16.24
N SER A 4 0.53 -21.34 -15.42
CA SER A 4 -0.53 -21.43 -14.42
C SER A 4 -0.27 -20.32 -13.40
N ALA A 5 -0.99 -19.21 -13.52
CA ALA A 5 -0.88 -18.12 -12.57
C ALA A 5 -1.15 -18.64 -11.16
N ALA A 6 -0.23 -18.39 -10.23
CA ALA A 6 -0.39 -18.77 -8.82
C ALA A 6 -1.74 -18.23 -8.29
N PRO A 7 -2.44 -18.98 -7.41
CA PRO A 7 -3.70 -18.53 -6.84
C PRO A 7 -3.51 -17.15 -6.19
N ARG A 8 -4.44 -16.23 -6.44
CA ARG A 8 -4.37 -14.85 -5.94
C ARG A 8 -5.48 -14.59 -4.93
N ARG A 9 -5.16 -13.89 -3.85
CA ARG A 9 -6.10 -13.39 -2.84
C ARG A 9 -6.39 -11.91 -3.09
N MET A 10 -7.66 -11.53 -3.01
CA MET A 10 -8.04 -10.12 -3.05
C MET A 10 -7.72 -9.44 -1.71
N LEU A 11 -7.10 -8.26 -1.75
CA LEU A 11 -6.93 -7.43 -0.57
C LEU A 11 -8.28 -6.79 -0.21
N SER A 12 -8.74 -7.02 1.02
CA SER A 12 -9.94 -6.39 1.56
C SER A 12 -9.86 -4.87 1.51
N ASN A 13 -10.99 -4.20 1.26
CA ASN A 13 -11.09 -2.74 1.20
C ASN A 13 -10.16 -2.07 0.17
N SER A 14 -9.68 -2.82 -0.83
CA SER A 14 -8.81 -2.30 -1.87
C SER A 14 -9.56 -1.79 -3.11
N MET A 15 -10.90 -1.88 -3.15
CA MET A 15 -11.69 -1.39 -4.29
C MET A 15 -11.46 0.11 -4.49
N HIS A 16 -11.08 0.51 -5.71
CA HIS A 16 -10.91 1.91 -6.05
C HIS A 16 -11.93 2.35 -7.10
N HIS A 17 -12.62 3.45 -6.81
CA HIS A 17 -13.53 4.14 -7.71
C HIS A 17 -12.87 5.42 -8.19
N LEU A 18 -13.01 5.71 -9.48
CA LEU A 18 -12.50 6.96 -10.05
C LEU A 18 -13.35 8.14 -9.56
N PRO A 19 -12.75 9.33 -9.38
CA PRO A 19 -13.50 10.56 -9.20
C PRO A 19 -14.52 10.75 -10.34
N ALA A 20 -15.72 11.21 -10.00
CA ALA A 20 -16.75 11.47 -10.99
C ALA A 20 -16.29 12.51 -12.02
N GLY A 21 -16.47 12.22 -13.31
CA GLY A 21 -16.01 13.08 -14.41
C GLY A 21 -14.57 12.83 -14.87
N SER A 22 -13.89 11.80 -14.35
CA SER A 22 -12.60 11.37 -14.87
C SER A 22 -12.75 10.66 -16.22
N VAL A 23 -11.93 11.05 -17.20
CA VAL A 23 -11.92 10.47 -18.54
C VAL A 23 -10.60 9.73 -18.76
N ALA A 24 -10.67 8.44 -19.09
CA ALA A 24 -9.49 7.64 -19.42
C ALA A 24 -8.88 8.12 -20.74
N LYS A 25 -7.55 8.30 -20.77
CA LYS A 25 -6.80 8.67 -21.97
C LYS A 25 -6.16 7.44 -22.61
N GLN A 26 -5.27 6.79 -21.87
CA GLN A 26 -4.44 5.69 -22.36
C GLN A 26 -3.92 4.84 -21.19
N ARG A 27 -3.35 3.66 -21.50
CA ARG A 27 -2.62 2.89 -20.49
C ARG A 27 -1.41 3.69 -20.03
N THR A 28 -1.17 3.75 -18.73
CA THR A 28 0.03 4.40 -18.19
C THR A 28 1.27 3.73 -18.76
N ASN A 29 2.29 4.52 -19.10
CA ASN A 29 3.55 4.03 -19.66
C ASN A 29 4.10 2.85 -18.80
N PRO A 30 4.22 1.64 -19.38
CA PRO A 30 4.61 0.45 -18.62
C PRO A 30 6.03 0.53 -18.04
N ASN A 31 6.91 1.33 -18.64
CA ASN A 31 8.30 1.50 -18.23
C ASN A 31 8.49 2.65 -17.23
N ARG A 32 7.43 3.39 -16.91
CA ARG A 32 7.50 4.46 -15.91
C ARG A 32 7.81 3.84 -14.54
N TRP A 33 8.82 4.36 -13.87
CA TRP A 33 9.08 4.04 -12.47
C TRP A 33 8.07 4.74 -11.56
N ILE A 34 7.47 3.98 -10.64
CA ILE A 34 6.66 4.52 -9.55
C ILE A 34 7.04 3.84 -8.23
N GLU A 35 6.70 4.49 -7.13
CA GLU A 35 6.89 3.96 -5.77
C GLU A 35 5.54 3.81 -5.09
N LEU A 36 5.36 2.69 -4.41
CA LEU A 36 4.19 2.35 -3.62
C LEU A 36 4.56 2.29 -2.15
N THR A 37 3.59 2.53 -1.30
CA THR A 37 3.67 2.18 0.12
C THR A 37 2.81 0.96 0.37
N VAL A 38 3.38 -0.07 0.98
CA VAL A 38 2.66 -1.25 1.43
C VAL A 38 2.53 -1.24 2.94
N GLY A 39 1.34 -1.54 3.44
CA GLY A 39 1.11 -1.85 4.85
C GLY A 39 1.59 -3.27 5.13
N VAL A 40 2.33 -3.43 6.21
CA VAL A 40 2.86 -4.71 6.67
C VAL A 40 2.05 -5.17 7.88
N ARG A 41 1.82 -6.47 7.99
CA ARG A 41 1.22 -7.05 9.21
C ARG A 41 2.06 -6.69 10.43
N ARG A 42 1.40 -6.29 11.51
CA ARG A 42 2.07 -6.05 12.80
C ARG A 42 2.32 -7.35 13.52
N GLN A 43 3.40 -7.41 14.30
CA GLN A 43 3.67 -8.55 15.20
C GLN A 43 2.59 -8.70 16.29
N LYS A 44 1.94 -7.59 16.65
CA LYS A 44 0.89 -7.52 17.66
C LYS A 44 -0.08 -6.39 17.29
N ASP A 45 -1.37 -6.60 17.53
CA ASP A 45 -2.39 -5.57 17.37
C ASP A 45 -2.13 -4.39 18.31
N LEU A 46 -2.38 -3.17 17.83
CA LEU A 46 -2.25 -1.97 18.65
C LEU A 46 -3.23 -2.03 19.84
N PRO A 47 -2.81 -1.56 21.02
CA PRO A 47 -3.67 -1.61 22.20
C PRO A 47 -4.84 -0.64 22.05
N ASP A 48 -5.97 -0.98 22.66
CA ASP A 48 -7.05 -0.02 22.87
C ASP A 48 -6.59 1.10 23.82
N LEU A 49 -6.84 2.34 23.41
CA LEU A 49 -6.44 3.54 24.14
C LEU A 49 -7.61 4.25 24.83
N SER A 50 -8.82 3.69 24.76
CA SER A 50 -10.03 4.26 25.37
C SER A 50 -9.88 4.55 26.87
N ALA A 51 -9.08 3.74 27.59
CA ALA A 51 -8.79 3.95 29.01
C ALA A 51 -8.04 5.26 29.32
N LEU A 52 -7.46 5.93 28.31
CA LEU A 52 -6.79 7.23 28.47
C LEU A 52 -7.79 8.40 28.50
N ASP A 53 -8.99 8.23 27.97
CA ASP A 53 -9.98 9.31 27.85
C ASP A 53 -10.45 9.83 29.22
N SER A 54 -10.55 8.95 30.20
CA SER A 54 -10.91 9.27 31.59
C SER A 54 -9.78 9.92 32.39
N LYS A 55 -8.56 9.98 31.86
CA LYS A 55 -7.37 10.53 32.54
C LYS A 55 -7.02 11.90 32.01
N ARG A 56 -6.56 12.81 32.88
CA ARG A 56 -6.02 14.10 32.43
C ARG A 56 -4.72 13.89 31.63
N PRO A 57 -4.36 14.76 30.67
CA PRO A 57 -3.13 14.61 29.89
C PRO A 57 -1.87 14.38 30.72
N ALA A 58 -1.76 15.01 31.90
CA ALA A 58 -0.62 14.86 32.82
C ALA A 58 -0.59 13.52 33.59
N GLU A 59 -1.70 12.78 33.63
CA GLU A 59 -1.84 11.49 34.32
C GLU A 59 -1.75 10.30 33.35
N ARG A 60 -1.59 10.58 32.05
CA ARG A 60 -1.48 9.56 31.01
C ARG A 60 -0.04 9.10 30.86
N THR A 61 0.14 7.80 30.68
CA THR A 61 1.42 7.20 30.27
C THR A 61 1.34 6.89 28.78
N TYR A 62 2.26 7.45 28.01
CA TYR A 62 2.32 7.24 26.57
C TYR A 62 3.47 6.31 26.21
N MET A 63 3.25 5.50 25.17
CA MET A 63 4.30 4.69 24.57
C MET A 63 5.29 5.59 23.84
N ASN A 64 6.59 5.34 24.01
CA ASN A 64 7.61 5.99 23.20
C ASN A 64 7.76 5.28 21.83
N ARG A 65 8.62 5.82 20.96
CA ARG A 65 8.78 5.30 19.59
C ARG A 65 9.43 3.91 19.57
N GLU A 66 10.35 3.67 20.50
CA GLU A 66 11.11 2.43 20.64
C GLU A 66 10.18 1.29 21.07
N GLN A 67 9.36 1.52 22.10
CA GLN A 67 8.31 0.60 22.56
C GLN A 67 7.30 0.30 21.44
N LEU A 68 6.86 1.31 20.69
CA LEU A 68 5.94 1.10 19.57
C LEU A 68 6.56 0.21 18.50
N ARG A 69 7.84 0.43 18.18
CA ARG A 69 8.59 -0.38 17.21
C ARG A 69 8.76 -1.81 17.70
N ASP A 70 9.20 -1.99 18.94
CA ASP A 70 9.64 -3.27 19.48
C ASP A 70 8.46 -4.17 19.88
N GLU A 71 7.31 -3.59 20.25
CA GLU A 71 6.12 -4.35 20.65
C GLU A 71 5.06 -4.48 19.55
N TYR A 72 4.92 -3.48 18.66
CA TYR A 72 3.82 -3.42 17.68
C TYR A 72 4.29 -3.19 16.25
N GLY A 73 5.59 -3.16 15.98
CA GLY A 73 6.14 -2.94 14.64
C GLY A 73 5.76 -4.03 13.63
N SER A 74 6.34 -3.93 12.42
CA SER A 74 6.19 -4.96 11.39
C SER A 74 6.60 -6.33 11.91
N ASP A 75 5.77 -7.33 11.64
CA ASP A 75 6.11 -8.74 11.85
C ASP A 75 7.31 -9.13 10.97
N PRO A 76 8.43 -9.61 11.56
CA PRO A 76 9.61 -10.01 10.79
C PRO A 76 9.32 -11.03 9.69
N ALA A 77 8.43 -12.00 9.94
CA ALA A 77 8.07 -13.01 8.93
C ALA A 77 7.29 -12.40 7.75
N ALA A 78 6.47 -11.38 8.02
CA ALA A 78 5.76 -10.64 6.98
C ALA A 78 6.72 -9.77 6.15
N VAL A 79 7.71 -9.15 6.79
CA VAL A 79 8.77 -8.39 6.10
C VAL A 79 9.53 -9.31 5.14
N ASP A 80 10.03 -10.44 5.63
CA ASP A 80 10.78 -11.40 4.80
C ASP A 80 9.95 -11.91 3.60
N ALA A 81 8.65 -12.15 3.81
CA ALA A 81 7.75 -12.56 2.73
C ALA A 81 7.59 -11.46 1.66
N ILE A 82 7.46 -10.20 2.09
CA ILE A 82 7.35 -9.04 1.19
C ILE A 82 8.66 -8.81 0.43
N GLU A 83 9.81 -8.96 1.07
CA GLU A 83 11.12 -8.83 0.41
C GLU A 83 11.31 -9.90 -0.69
N LYS A 84 11.00 -11.16 -0.38
CA LYS A 84 11.04 -12.26 -1.36
C LYS A 84 10.08 -12.00 -2.52
N PHE A 85 8.87 -11.55 -2.23
CA PHE A 85 7.89 -11.16 -3.24
C PHE A 85 8.40 -10.01 -4.12
N ALA A 86 9.02 -8.99 -3.53
CA ALA A 86 9.58 -7.87 -4.28
C ALA A 86 10.64 -8.36 -5.26
N THR A 87 11.59 -9.17 -4.80
CA THR A 87 12.62 -9.77 -5.67
C THR A 87 12.01 -10.63 -6.79
N ALA A 88 11.06 -11.51 -6.47
CA ALA A 88 10.42 -12.39 -7.45
C ALA A 88 9.67 -11.61 -8.55
N HIS A 89 9.19 -10.40 -8.24
CA HIS A 89 8.47 -9.54 -9.18
C HIS A 89 9.32 -8.42 -9.79
N ASN A 90 10.65 -8.47 -9.66
CA ASN A 90 11.57 -7.43 -10.15
C ASN A 90 11.20 -6.03 -9.60
N LEU A 91 10.87 -5.99 -8.31
CA LEU A 91 10.63 -4.79 -7.52
C LEU A 91 11.78 -4.62 -6.52
N VAL A 92 11.96 -3.40 -6.04
CA VAL A 92 12.96 -3.07 -5.02
C VAL A 92 12.29 -2.54 -3.77
N VAL A 93 12.86 -2.83 -2.61
CA VAL A 93 12.46 -2.17 -1.36
C VAL A 93 13.11 -0.79 -1.34
N THR A 94 12.30 0.26 -1.34
CA THR A 94 12.75 1.65 -1.34
C THR A 94 12.83 2.25 0.05
N LYS A 95 12.03 1.70 0.98
CA LYS A 95 11.95 2.17 2.36
C LYS A 95 11.55 1.05 3.30
N ASP A 96 12.16 1.02 4.48
CA ASP A 96 11.76 0.14 5.57
C ASP A 96 11.34 1.01 6.77
N GLU A 97 10.04 0.99 7.12
CA GLU A 97 9.48 1.71 8.25
C GLU A 97 8.83 0.74 9.25
N ARG A 98 9.63 -0.19 9.80
CA ARG A 98 9.13 -1.23 10.73
C ARG A 98 8.27 -0.69 11.87
N ALA A 99 8.63 0.45 12.47
CA ALA A 99 7.85 1.05 13.54
C ALA A 99 6.42 1.46 13.09
N ALA A 100 6.29 1.92 11.85
CA ALA A 100 5.02 2.35 11.28
C ALA A 100 4.22 1.19 10.66
N ALA A 101 4.77 -0.03 10.65
CA ALA A 101 4.25 -1.19 9.96
C ALA A 101 4.05 -0.94 8.45
N ARG A 102 5.07 -0.33 7.81
CA ARG A 102 5.03 0.02 6.38
C ARG A 102 6.37 -0.26 5.70
N MET A 103 6.31 -0.54 4.41
CA MET A 103 7.47 -0.61 3.53
C MET A 103 7.19 0.13 2.23
N GLY A 104 8.24 0.65 1.61
CA GLY A 104 8.22 1.20 0.27
C GLY A 104 8.62 0.14 -0.76
N LEU A 105 7.85 0.02 -1.84
CA LEU A 105 8.19 -0.84 -2.99
C LEU A 105 8.25 0.01 -4.25
N GLY A 106 9.36 -0.08 -4.98
CA GLY A 106 9.59 0.63 -6.24
C GLY A 106 9.71 -0.34 -7.41
N GLY A 107 9.24 0.09 -8.59
CA GLY A 107 9.32 -0.70 -9.80
C GLY A 107 8.75 0.01 -11.01
N THR A 108 8.81 -0.66 -12.16
CA THR A 108 8.10 -0.21 -13.36
C THR A 108 6.59 -0.44 -13.18
N VAL A 109 5.77 0.38 -13.84
CA VAL A 109 4.31 0.20 -13.87
C VAL A 109 3.93 -1.21 -14.33
N ALA A 110 4.65 -1.79 -15.29
CA ALA A 110 4.42 -3.16 -15.74
C ALA A 110 4.64 -4.19 -14.61
N ASN A 111 5.78 -4.12 -13.92
CA ASN A 111 6.12 -5.06 -12.85
C ASN A 111 5.14 -4.93 -11.68
N LEU A 112 4.85 -3.70 -11.25
CA LEU A 112 3.91 -3.44 -10.17
C LEU A 112 2.48 -3.86 -10.53
N SER A 113 2.04 -3.60 -11.76
CA SER A 113 0.72 -4.02 -12.24
C SER A 113 0.57 -5.54 -12.24
N ALA A 114 1.60 -6.26 -12.69
CA ALA A 114 1.63 -7.72 -12.66
C ALA A 114 1.69 -8.28 -11.23
N ALA A 115 2.52 -7.69 -10.38
CA ALA A 115 2.70 -8.09 -8.98
C ALA A 115 1.41 -7.96 -8.17
N PHE A 116 0.62 -6.91 -8.42
CA PHE A 116 -0.59 -6.58 -7.67
C PHE A 116 -1.91 -6.85 -8.43
N GLY A 117 -1.82 -7.41 -9.63
CA GLY A 117 -2.97 -7.78 -10.45
C GLY A 117 -3.88 -6.58 -10.79
N VAL A 118 -3.28 -5.44 -11.08
CA VAL A 118 -4.00 -4.20 -11.43
C VAL A 118 -3.69 -3.78 -12.85
N THR A 119 -4.47 -2.84 -13.38
CA THR A 119 -4.12 -2.11 -14.60
C THR A 119 -4.20 -0.62 -14.34
N LEU A 120 -3.17 0.13 -14.73
CA LEU A 120 -3.11 1.57 -14.61
C LEU A 120 -3.44 2.25 -15.94
N PHE A 121 -4.25 3.31 -15.84
CA PHE A 121 -4.55 4.21 -16.93
C PHE A 121 -4.23 5.64 -16.50
N ASP A 122 -3.80 6.44 -17.47
CA ASP A 122 -3.72 7.88 -17.34
C ASP A 122 -5.12 8.46 -17.59
N TYR A 123 -5.55 9.34 -16.70
CA TYR A 123 -6.83 10.03 -16.71
C TYR A 123 -6.62 11.54 -16.78
N THR A 124 -7.63 12.22 -17.30
CA THR A 124 -7.79 13.66 -17.13
C THR A 124 -9.07 13.97 -16.38
N HIS A 125 -9.04 15.03 -15.58
CA HIS A 125 -10.20 15.50 -14.83
C HIS A 125 -10.17 17.03 -14.71
N PRO A 126 -11.30 17.74 -14.94
CA PRO A 126 -11.33 19.21 -14.99
C PRO A 126 -10.75 19.91 -13.76
N LYS A 127 -10.92 19.33 -12.55
CA LYS A 127 -10.45 19.94 -11.29
C LYS A 127 -9.17 19.33 -10.73
N LEU A 128 -8.81 18.11 -11.15
CA LEU A 128 -7.68 17.36 -10.58
C LEU A 128 -6.47 17.36 -11.50
N GLY A 129 -6.64 17.76 -12.76
CA GLY A 129 -5.60 17.68 -13.78
C GLY A 129 -5.41 16.25 -14.29
N GLU A 130 -4.20 15.97 -14.74
CA GLU A 130 -3.80 14.62 -15.17
C GLU A 130 -3.29 13.80 -14.00
N PHE A 131 -3.69 12.53 -13.96
CA PHE A 131 -3.27 11.59 -12.94
C PHE A 131 -3.31 10.17 -13.53
N HIS A 132 -2.60 9.23 -12.92
CA HIS A 132 -2.81 7.81 -13.17
C HIS A 132 -3.59 7.20 -12.02
N ALA A 133 -4.39 6.20 -12.34
CA ALA A 133 -5.11 5.43 -11.37
C ALA A 133 -5.34 4.00 -11.85
N ARG A 134 -5.59 3.11 -10.90
CA ARG A 134 -6.19 1.80 -11.15
C ARG A 134 -7.71 1.85 -10.98
N THR A 135 -8.38 0.88 -11.59
CA THR A 135 -9.79 0.58 -11.31
C THR A 135 -9.92 -0.85 -10.79
N GLY A 136 -10.92 -1.10 -9.94
CA GLY A 136 -11.13 -2.43 -9.38
C GLY A 136 -10.28 -2.69 -8.12
N PRO A 137 -10.27 -3.93 -7.61
CA PRO A 137 -9.54 -4.30 -6.42
C PRO A 137 -8.06 -4.57 -6.68
N ILE A 138 -7.28 -4.68 -5.61
CA ILE A 138 -5.91 -5.20 -5.64
C ILE A 138 -5.94 -6.68 -5.27
N SER A 139 -5.11 -7.49 -5.94
CA SER A 139 -4.88 -8.88 -5.55
C SER A 139 -3.40 -9.13 -5.32
N VAL A 140 -3.08 -10.06 -4.43
CA VAL A 140 -1.71 -10.50 -4.15
C VAL A 140 -1.63 -12.02 -4.27
N PRO A 141 -0.47 -12.62 -4.58
CA PRO A 141 -0.28 -14.07 -4.48
C PRO A 141 -0.75 -14.62 -3.13
N ALA A 142 -1.45 -15.75 -3.12
CA ALA A 142 -2.02 -16.34 -1.91
C ALA A 142 -0.94 -16.73 -0.87
N GLU A 143 0.27 -17.03 -1.34
CA GLU A 143 1.45 -17.32 -0.50
C GLU A 143 1.88 -16.16 0.40
N LEU A 144 1.53 -14.91 0.06
CA LEU A 144 1.78 -13.76 0.94
C LEU A 144 0.84 -13.75 2.16
N GLY A 145 -0.18 -14.62 2.20
CA GLY A 145 -1.14 -14.65 3.30
C GLY A 145 -1.71 -13.27 3.58
N ASP A 146 -1.60 -12.84 4.83
CA ASP A 146 -1.97 -11.54 5.39
C ASP A 146 -0.76 -10.60 5.62
N ALA A 147 0.43 -10.94 5.11
CA ALA A 147 1.65 -10.13 5.28
C ALA A 147 1.48 -8.70 4.77
N ILE A 148 0.80 -8.53 3.63
CA ILE A 148 0.39 -7.21 3.11
C ILE A 148 -1.02 -6.91 3.59
N THR A 149 -1.16 -5.80 4.33
CA THR A 149 -2.45 -5.31 4.86
C THR A 149 -3.07 -4.21 3.99
N GLY A 150 -2.27 -3.56 3.15
CA GLY A 150 -2.74 -2.52 2.24
C GLY A 150 -1.68 -2.10 1.23
N VAL A 151 -2.10 -1.47 0.13
CA VAL A 151 -1.21 -1.00 -0.94
C VAL A 151 -1.69 0.37 -1.42
N PHE A 152 -0.78 1.34 -1.38
CA PHE A 152 -1.04 2.75 -1.64
C PHE A 152 -0.05 3.30 -2.67
N GLY A 153 -0.45 4.33 -3.43
CA GLY A 153 0.41 4.99 -4.41
C GLY A 153 0.11 4.63 -5.87
N PHE A 154 -0.75 3.65 -6.15
CA PHE A 154 -1.23 3.37 -7.52
C PHE A 154 -2.13 4.46 -8.10
N ASN A 155 -2.63 5.36 -7.26
CA ASN A 155 -3.44 6.50 -7.65
C ASN A 155 -2.71 7.75 -7.16
N ASN A 156 -2.43 8.68 -8.07
CA ASN A 156 -1.67 9.89 -7.72
C ASN A 156 -2.49 11.19 -7.90
N HIS A 157 -3.82 11.08 -8.00
CA HIS A 157 -4.67 12.27 -7.97
C HIS A 157 -4.58 12.94 -6.60
N ARG A 158 -4.72 14.26 -6.57
CA ARG A 158 -4.73 15.02 -5.32
C ARG A 158 -5.99 14.66 -4.51
N ALA A 159 -5.81 14.14 -3.31
CA ALA A 159 -6.91 13.87 -2.39
C ALA A 159 -7.48 15.17 -1.79
N LEU A 160 -6.63 16.18 -1.57
CA LEU A 160 -7.00 17.47 -1.00
C LEU A 160 -6.37 18.60 -1.80
N ARG A 161 -7.12 19.70 -1.96
CA ARG A 161 -6.61 20.98 -2.44
C ARG A 161 -6.54 21.92 -1.26
N ARG A 162 -5.33 22.31 -0.85
CA ARG A 162 -5.17 23.40 0.11
C ARG A 162 -5.67 24.67 -0.59
N LEU A 163 -6.67 25.33 0.00
CA LEU A 163 -7.08 26.65 -0.47
C LEU A 163 -5.95 27.65 -0.15
N PRO A 164 -5.73 28.67 -1.00
CA PRO A 164 -4.76 29.72 -0.72
C PRO A 164 -5.07 30.44 0.60
#